data_AF-A0A960Y586-F1
#
_entry.id   AF-A0A960Y586-F1
#
_cell.length_a   1.000
_cell.length_b   1.000
_cell.length_c   1.000
_cell.angle_alpha   90.00
_cell.angle_beta   90.00
_cell.angle_gamma   90.00
#
_symmetry.space_group_name_H-M   'P 1'
#
loop_
_entity.id
_entity.type
_entity.pdbx_description
1 polymer ?
#
loop_
_entity_poly.entity_id
_entity_poly.type
_entity_poly.pdbx_seq_one_letter_code
_entity_poly.pdbx_strand_id
1 'polypeptide(L)'
;MRIVITGGGTGGHVYPGLAVAEALRGVDPEGEVLFVGTRGGMEARLVPEAGYPFTTVPASGVRGLGWGARLRFAANLAAGLVRAWWLL
;
A
#
# COMPACT_ATOMS: atom_id res chain seq x y z
N MET A 1 11.65 15.83 9.23
CA MET A 1 11.99 14.63 8.41
C MET A 1 10.77 14.20 7.59
N ARG A 2 10.90 13.42 6.51
CA ARG A 2 9.74 12.94 5.72
C ARG A 2 9.77 11.42 5.63
N ILE A 3 8.72 10.76 6.13
CA ILE A 3 8.66 9.31 6.29
C ILE A 3 7.39 8.77 5.64
N VAL A 4 7.54 7.67 4.91
CA VAL A 4 6.43 6.91 4.36
C VAL A 4 6.35 5.57 5.07
N ILE A 5 5.19 5.27 5.67
CA ILE A 5 4.93 3.99 6.32
C ILE A 5 4.00 3.18 5.42
N THR A 6 4.44 1.99 5.04
CA THR A 6 3.67 1.07 4.21
C THR A 6 3.44 -0.24 4.97
N GLY A 7 2.34 -0.91 4.67
CA GLY A 7 1.92 -2.12 5.37
C GLY A 7 0.44 -2.02 5.72
N GLY A 8 -0.27 -3.14 5.59
CA GLY A 8 -1.73 -3.12 5.68
C GLY A 8 -2.34 -4.50 5.47
N GLY A 9 -3.66 -4.53 5.38
CA GLY A 9 -4.48 -5.73 5.30
C GLY A 9 -5.11 -6.09 6.63
N THR A 10 -4.32 -6.17 7.71
CA THR A 10 -4.83 -6.44 9.07
C THR A 10 -4.18 -5.56 10.15
N GLY A 11 -4.77 -5.53 11.36
CA GLY A 11 -4.26 -4.72 12.48
C GLY A 11 -2.84 -5.07 12.93
N GLY A 12 -2.39 -6.31 12.69
CA GLY A 12 -1.07 -6.79 13.12
C GLY A 12 0.11 -6.00 12.53
N HIS A 13 -0.07 -5.34 11.39
CA HIS A 13 0.95 -4.44 10.81
C HIS A 13 0.60 -2.96 11.03
N VAL A 14 -0.69 -2.64 11.12
CA VAL A 14 -1.16 -1.25 11.26
C VAL A 14 -0.86 -0.69 12.64
N TYR A 15 -1.13 -1.42 13.73
CA TYR A 15 -0.87 -0.93 15.08
C TYR A 15 0.62 -0.69 15.37
N PRO A 16 1.54 -1.61 15.00
CA PRO A 16 2.97 -1.31 15.11
C PRO A 16 3.40 -0.11 14.27
N GLY A 17 2.87 0.03 13.05
CA GLY A 17 3.14 1.20 12.21
C GLY A 17 2.71 2.52 12.85
N LEU A 18 1.53 2.55 13.46
CA LEU A 18 1.04 3.70 14.23
C LEU A 18 1.90 4.00 15.46
N ALA A 19 2.32 2.97 16.20
CA ALA A 19 3.20 3.15 17.35
C ALA A 19 4.56 3.76 16.94
N VAL A 20 5.12 3.33 15.81
CA VAL A 20 6.35 3.91 15.26
C VAL A 20 6.13 5.35 14.80
N ALA A 21 5.01 5.65 14.13
CA ALA A 21 4.68 7.01 13.72
C ALA A 21 4.60 7.97 14.92
N GLU A 22 3.97 7.53 16.02
CA GLU A 22 3.84 8.35 17.22
C GLU A 22 5.18 8.59 17.91
N ALA A 23 6.02 7.54 17.99
CA ALA A 23 7.38 7.68 18.52
C ALA A 23 8.21 8.68 17.67
N LEU A 24 8.08 8.64 16.34
CA LEU A 24 8.79 9.55 15.43
C LEU A 24 8.31 10.99 15.56
N ARG A 25 7.00 11.22 15.72
CA ARG A 25 6.44 12.55 15.98
C ARG A 25 7.01 13.15 17.27
N GLY A 26 7.27 12.32 18.30
CA GLY A 26 7.92 12.77 19.52
C GLY A 26 9.40 13.17 19.35
N VAL A 27 10.10 12.57 18.38
CA VAL A 27 11.52 12.87 18.09
C VAL A 27 11.67 14.09 17.18
N ASP A 28 10.79 14.24 16.18
CA ASP A 28 10.79 15.37 15.25
C ASP A 28 9.35 15.84 15.01
N PRO A 29 8.89 16.86 15.76
CA PRO A 29 7.52 17.38 15.67
C PRO A 29 7.19 18.03 14.33
N GLU A 30 8.19 18.53 13.59
CA GLU A 30 8.01 19.09 12.24
C GLU A 30 8.12 18.02 11.15
N GLY A 31 8.30 16.75 11.56
CA GLY A 31 8.32 15.62 10.65
C GLY A 31 6.97 15.34 9.99
N GLU A 32 6.99 15.02 8.71
CA GLU A 32 5.84 14.52 7.96
C GLU A 32 5.85 13.00 7.94
N VAL A 33 4.75 12.38 8.38
CA VAL A 33 4.51 10.94 8.26
C VAL A 33 3.31 10.72 7.35
N LEU A 34 3.50 9.96 6.26
CA LEU A 34 2.43 9.55 5.34
C LEU A 34 2.28 8.03 5.37
N PHE A 35 1.06 7.56 5.58
CA PHE A 35 0.75 6.14 5.43
C PHE A 35 0.24 5.82 4.02
N VAL A 36 0.69 4.68 3.51
CA VAL A 36 0.31 4.19 2.18
C VAL A 36 -0.18 2.77 2.29
N GLY A 37 -1.40 2.52 1.81
CA GLY A 37 -2.02 1.19 1.90
C GLY A 37 -3.03 0.91 0.81
N THR A 38 -3.89 -0.07 1.04
CA THR A 38 -4.93 -0.47 0.11
C THR A 38 -6.29 0.05 0.56
N ARG A 39 -7.22 0.23 -0.39
CA ARG A 39 -8.58 0.68 -0.05
C ARG A 39 -9.37 -0.33 0.81
N GLY A 40 -9.00 -1.62 0.76
CA GLY A 40 -9.75 -2.70 1.41
C GLY A 40 -9.19 -3.18 2.75
N GLY A 41 -8.02 -2.71 3.18
CA GLY A 41 -7.42 -3.13 4.44
C GLY A 41 -7.83 -2.27 5.64
N MET A 42 -7.64 -2.78 6.85
CA MET A 42 -7.96 -2.04 8.09
C MET A 42 -7.23 -0.69 8.21
N GLU A 43 -6.08 -0.53 7.55
CA GLU A 43 -5.32 0.72 7.51
C GLU A 43 -6.15 1.91 7.00
N ALA A 44 -7.05 1.68 6.03
CA ALA A 44 -7.85 2.73 5.43
C ALA A 44 -8.82 3.40 6.42
N ARG A 45 -9.13 2.70 7.52
CA ARG A 45 -9.95 3.21 8.63
C ARG A 45 -9.08 3.66 9.81
N LEU A 46 -8.19 2.79 10.28
CA LEU A 46 -7.45 3.01 11.53
C LEU A 46 -6.45 4.16 11.46
N VAL A 47 -5.82 4.37 10.30
CA VAL A 47 -4.79 5.42 10.16
C VAL A 47 -5.39 6.83 10.20
N PRO A 48 -6.45 7.15 9.43
CA PRO A 48 -7.15 8.42 9.59
C PRO A 48 -7.73 8.63 11.00
N GLU A 49 -8.26 7.58 11.63
CA GLU A 49 -8.78 7.65 13.01
C GLU A 49 -7.69 7.99 14.03
N ALA A 50 -6.44 7.57 13.78
CA ALA A 50 -5.28 7.93 14.59
C ALA A 50 -4.71 9.33 14.26
N GLY A 51 -5.31 10.07 13.33
CA GLY A 51 -4.90 11.44 12.99
C GLY A 51 -3.69 11.53 12.05
N TYR A 52 -3.41 10.46 11.29
CA TYR A 52 -2.33 10.43 10.31
C TYR A 52 -2.86 10.53 8.87
N PRO A 53 -2.15 11.24 7.96
CA PRO A 53 -2.54 11.27 6.56
C PRO A 53 -2.34 9.90 5.91
N PHE A 54 -3.31 9.50 5.09
CA PHE A 54 -3.37 8.20 4.44
C PHE A 54 -3.66 8.35 2.95
N THR A 55 -2.95 7.59 2.12
CA THR A 55 -3.24 7.48 0.69
C THR A 55 -3.33 6.02 0.25
N THR A 56 -4.18 5.77 -0.75
CA THR A 56 -4.43 4.42 -1.26
C THR A 56 -3.70 4.17 -2.56
N VAL A 57 -3.13 2.98 -2.70
CA VAL A 57 -2.60 2.45 -3.95
C VAL A 57 -3.34 1.17 -4.30
N PRO A 58 -3.77 0.96 -5.56
CA PRO A 58 -4.37 -0.31 -5.97
C PRO A 58 -3.32 -1.42 -5.89
N ALA A 59 -3.39 -2.23 -4.84
CA ALA A 59 -2.57 -3.43 -4.67
C ALA A 59 -3.46 -4.60 -4.25
N SER A 60 -3.19 -5.77 -4.81
CA SER A 60 -3.89 -7.02 -4.51
C SER A 60 -2.88 -8.15 -4.37
N GLY A 61 -3.10 -9.05 -3.42
CA GLY A 61 -2.26 -10.23 -3.25
C GLY A 61 -2.24 -11.12 -4.49
N VAL A 62 -1.05 -11.56 -4.90
CA VAL A 62 -0.88 -12.53 -6.02
C VAL A 62 -1.03 -13.98 -5.53
N ARG A 63 -1.09 -14.18 -4.21
CA ARG A 63 -1.32 -15.46 -3.52
C ARG A 63 -2.83 -15.77 -3.51
N GLY A 64 -3.20 -16.97 -3.93
CA GLY A 64 -4.60 -17.43 -3.94
C GLY A 64 -5.37 -17.18 -5.25
N LEU A 65 -4.74 -16.56 -6.25
CA LEU A 65 -5.33 -16.43 -7.58
C LEU A 65 -5.50 -17.83 -8.20
N GLY A 66 -6.75 -18.19 -8.52
CA GLY A 66 -7.05 -19.38 -9.31
C GLY A 66 -6.34 -19.33 -10.67
N TRP A 67 -6.09 -20.49 -11.26
CA TRP A 67 -5.33 -20.61 -12.51
C TRP A 67 -5.83 -19.67 -13.63
N GLY A 68 -7.14 -19.46 -13.75
CA GLY A 68 -7.70 -18.52 -14.72
C GLY A 68 -7.33 -17.06 -14.49
N ALA A 69 -7.19 -16.61 -13.24
CA ALA A 69 -6.79 -15.24 -12.92
C ALA A 69 -5.28 -15.03 -13.13
N ARG A 70 -4.46 -16.07 -12.89
CA ARG A 70 -3.02 -16.07 -13.23
C ARG A 70 -2.77 -16.01 -14.73
N LEU A 71 -3.52 -16.79 -15.52
CA LEU A 71 -3.43 -16.77 -16.98
C LEU A 71 -3.84 -15.42 -17.56
N ARG A 72 -4.92 -14.80 -17.05
CA ARG A 72 -5.31 -13.44 -17.45
C ARG A 72 -4.27 -12.40 -17.12
N PHE A 73 -3.64 -12.47 -15.94
CA PHE A 73 -2.56 -11.56 -15.57
C PHE A 73 -1.36 -11.70 -16.53
N ALA A 74 -0.92 -12.93 -16.81
CA ALA A 74 0.17 -13.18 -17.74
C ALA A 74 -0.16 -12.72 -19.18
N ALA A 75 -1.38 -12.98 -19.66
CA ALA A 75 -1.84 -12.57 -20.98
C ALA A 75 -1.87 -11.04 -21.12
N ASN A 76 -2.38 -10.33 -20.11
CA ASN A 76 -2.40 -8.86 -20.11
C ASN A 76 -0.99 -8.26 -20.07
N LEU A 77 -0.06 -8.89 -19.33
CA LEU A 77 1.34 -8.48 -19.29
C LEU A 77 2.02 -8.64 -20.65
N ALA A 78 1.85 -9.81 -21.29
CA ALA A 78 2.41 -10.09 -22.61
C ALA A 78 1.84 -9.15 -23.69
N ALA A 79 0.52 -8.95 -23.70
CA ALA A 79 -0.12 -8.01 -24.62
C ALA A 79 0.37 -6.57 -24.42
N GLY A 80 0.59 -6.16 -23.16
CA GLY A 80 1.16 -4.85 -22.82
C GLY A 80 2.57 -4.67 -23.38
N LEU A 81 3.44 -5.67 -23.25
CA LEU A 81 4.81 -5.63 -23.77
C LEU A 81 4.85 -5.56 -25.30
N VAL A 82 4.04 -6.36 -25.99
CA VAL A 82 3.93 -6.31 -27.46
C VAL A 82 3.44 -4.94 -27.90
N ARG A 83 2.41 -4.41 -27.24
CA ARG A 83 1.85 -3.10 -27.60
C ARG A 83 2.81 -1.95 -27.33
N ALA A 84 3.60 -2.02 -26.27
CA ALA A 84 4.67 -1.06 -25.99
C ALA A 84 5.79 -1.12 -27.04
N TRP A 85 6.16 -2.33 -27.51
CA TRP A 85 7.14 -2.51 -28.58
C TRP A 85 6.67 -1.93 -29.92
N TRP A 86 5.37 -1.96 -30.20
CA TRP A 86 4.79 -1.35 -31.40
C TRP A 86 4.68 0.18 -31.33
N LEU A 87 4.85 0.76 -30.14
CA LEU A 87 4.82 2.21 -29.93
C LEU A 87 6.23 2.84 -29.90
N LEU A 88 7.28 2.01 -29.98
CA LEU A 88 8.68 2.39 -30.16
C LEU A 88 9.08 2.21 -31.62
#